data_AF-A0A3M6YVG8-F1
#
_entry.id   AF-A0A3M6YVG8-F1
#
_cell.length_a   1.000
_cell.length_b   1.000
_cell.length_c   1.000
_cell.angle_alpha   90.00
_cell.angle_beta   90.00
_cell.angle_gamma   90.00
#
_symmetry.space_group_name_H-M   'P 1'
#
loop_
_entity.id
_entity.type
_entity.pdbx_description
1 polymer ?
#
loop_
_entity_poly.entity_id
_entity_poly.type
_entity_poly.pdbx_seq_one_letter_code
_entity_poly.pdbx_strand_id
1 'polypeptide(L)'
;MRADLLVDPKSHDGIPGEDFLAEQIALLRASTTLPLIFTLRTKSQGGKFPDDDPERARELYRVALRMGFDFVDLELTAPQEVKDFVLSHRKMCAVIASHHDPKGELSWDEDEEEWGRLFEEARSYGDIVKLVGVAKKSEDNDYLKAFKKSRREMYPDLPVIAMNMGDIGKMSRVTNGFMTPVSHPALPSKAAPGQVSAAEIRHVLGIVGEIPAKNFCIFGKPVTHSRSPALQNTLFKETGLPHHYGFHETEQADEEVKKMIRAPDFGGASVTIPLKLDIMPLLDEIDGPAKMIGALNTVVPFEGPDGKTVLRGYNTDWQGMVLALRNAGAHGSTSQQEAGMVVGGGGTARAALYALKEMGYSPIYLVGRNKEKLATLTSAFSEDYNIHLLSTEEEASAIPSDKQPVVAIGTIPGDTPIDPGMREILISIFSVGTTSTANVAGIAATNSNKVLLEMAYKPAVTSLMQLAQNSGWRTVPGLEALVGQGIHQFRLWTDIVPLYEVSRDAVMGKEKEAQ
;
A
#
# COMPACT_ATOMS: atom_id res chain seq x y z
N MET A 1 -5.50 -16.16 9.27
CA MET A 1 -6.17 -17.35 8.73
C MET A 1 -6.81 -18.13 9.88
N ARG A 2 -8.14 -18.25 9.88
CA ARG A 2 -8.89 -19.11 10.82
C ARG A 2 -8.94 -20.52 10.24
N ALA A 3 -7.99 -21.37 10.64
CA ALA A 3 -7.86 -22.73 10.09
C ALA A 3 -9.08 -23.60 10.45
N ASP A 4 -9.67 -23.38 11.62
CA ASP A 4 -10.88 -24.06 12.07
C ASP A 4 -12.13 -23.73 11.21
N LEU A 5 -12.12 -22.63 10.46
CA LEU A 5 -13.22 -22.25 9.56
C LEU A 5 -13.04 -22.75 8.12
N LEU A 6 -11.89 -23.34 7.80
CA LEU A 6 -11.68 -23.98 6.51
C LEU A 6 -12.53 -25.26 6.42
N VAL A 7 -12.87 -25.65 5.19
CA VAL A 7 -13.60 -26.89 4.91
C VAL A 7 -12.78 -27.70 3.93
N ASP A 8 -12.20 -28.80 4.40
CA ASP A 8 -11.46 -29.72 3.54
C ASP A 8 -12.44 -30.69 2.87
N PRO A 9 -12.61 -30.63 1.53
CA PRO A 9 -13.56 -31.47 0.82
C PRO A 9 -13.18 -32.95 0.83
N LYS A 10 -11.93 -33.29 1.19
CA LYS A 10 -11.45 -34.67 1.31
C LYS A 10 -11.58 -35.22 2.73
N SER A 11 -11.88 -34.38 3.72
CA SER A 11 -12.06 -34.79 5.10
C SER A 11 -13.51 -35.20 5.38
N HIS A 12 -13.71 -36.26 6.16
CA HIS A 12 -15.03 -36.76 6.57
C HIS A 12 -15.74 -35.83 7.57
N ASP A 13 -14.99 -35.12 8.41
CA ASP A 13 -15.51 -34.17 9.41
C ASP A 13 -15.37 -32.70 8.97
N GLY A 14 -14.81 -32.47 7.77
CA GLY A 14 -14.56 -31.16 7.18
C GLY A 14 -13.37 -30.40 7.78
N ILE A 15 -12.73 -30.92 8.83
CA ILE A 15 -11.54 -30.31 9.44
C ILE A 15 -10.35 -30.49 8.48
N PRO A 16 -9.51 -29.44 8.28
CA PRO A 16 -8.38 -29.52 7.36
C PRO A 16 -7.34 -30.57 7.76
N GLY A 17 -6.84 -31.32 6.77
CA GLY A 17 -5.60 -32.08 6.87
C GLY A 17 -4.35 -31.24 6.55
N GLU A 18 -3.16 -31.81 6.74
CA GLU A 18 -1.87 -31.10 6.53
C GLU A 18 -1.71 -30.59 5.09
N ASP A 19 -1.96 -31.45 4.10
CA ASP A 19 -1.77 -31.11 2.67
C ASP A 19 -2.73 -29.99 2.22
N PHE A 20 -4.01 -30.12 2.57
CA PHE A 20 -5.01 -29.11 2.23
C PHE A 20 -4.67 -27.77 2.88
N LEU A 21 -4.26 -27.78 4.16
CA LEU A 21 -3.85 -26.55 4.84
C LEU A 21 -2.64 -25.91 4.16
N ALA A 22 -1.63 -26.69 3.76
CA ALA A 22 -0.46 -26.19 3.06
C ALA A 22 -0.82 -25.51 1.72
N GLU A 23 -1.74 -26.11 0.95
CA GLU A 23 -2.27 -25.52 -0.29
C GLU A 23 -2.97 -24.18 -0.03
N GLN A 24 -3.85 -24.11 0.98
CA GLN A 24 -4.54 -22.86 1.32
C GLN A 24 -3.57 -21.75 1.75
N ILE A 25 -2.52 -22.10 2.50
CA ILE A 25 -1.49 -21.14 2.91
C ILE A 25 -0.72 -20.63 1.69
N ALA A 26 -0.36 -21.51 0.76
CA ALA A 26 0.35 -21.13 -0.47
C ALA A 26 -0.48 -20.16 -1.33
N LEU A 27 -1.77 -20.44 -1.50
CA LEU A 27 -2.71 -19.55 -2.21
C LEU A 27 -2.84 -18.18 -1.53
N LEU A 28 -2.96 -18.17 -0.20
CA LEU A 28 -3.03 -16.92 0.56
C LEU A 28 -1.75 -16.10 0.40
N ARG A 29 -0.57 -16.71 0.54
CA ARG A 29 0.73 -16.02 0.38
C ARG A 29 0.97 -15.52 -1.04
N ALA A 30 0.49 -16.23 -2.05
CA ALA A 30 0.56 -15.75 -3.44
C ALA A 30 -0.28 -14.48 -3.67
N SER A 31 -1.28 -14.25 -2.81
CA SER A 31 -2.25 -13.16 -2.94
C SER A 31 -1.97 -11.97 -2.02
N THR A 32 -1.08 -12.09 -1.04
CA THR A 32 -0.77 -11.01 -0.09
C THR A 32 0.67 -11.04 0.41
N THR A 33 1.22 -9.85 0.63
CA THR A 33 2.52 -9.65 1.28
C THR A 33 2.38 -9.27 2.77
N LEU A 34 1.16 -9.24 3.30
CA LEU A 34 0.91 -8.91 4.70
C LEU A 34 1.37 -10.03 5.63
N PRO A 35 1.83 -9.71 6.86
CA PRO A 35 2.06 -10.70 7.89
C PRO A 35 0.82 -11.56 8.14
N LEU A 36 1.01 -12.86 8.35
CA LEU A 36 -0.06 -13.82 8.56
C LEU A 36 -0.14 -14.27 10.02
N ILE A 37 -1.37 -14.36 10.52
CA ILE A 37 -1.70 -14.96 11.82
C ILE A 37 -2.37 -16.31 11.59
N PHE A 38 -1.84 -17.38 12.14
CA PHE A 38 -2.48 -18.69 12.16
C PHE A 38 -3.33 -18.81 13.43
N THR A 39 -4.59 -19.22 13.29
CA THR A 39 -5.48 -19.41 14.45
C THR A 39 -6.26 -20.70 14.27
N LEU A 40 -6.15 -21.58 15.27
CA LEU A 40 -6.94 -22.79 15.41
C LEU A 40 -7.85 -22.61 16.63
N ARG A 41 -9.08 -22.11 16.40
CA ARG A 41 -10.02 -21.80 17.49
C ARG A 41 -10.86 -23.03 17.82
N THR A 42 -10.82 -23.46 19.08
CA THR A 42 -11.59 -24.60 19.58
C THR A 42 -13.08 -24.27 19.74
N LYS A 43 -13.95 -25.29 19.80
CA LYS A 43 -15.40 -25.12 20.00
C LYS A 43 -15.72 -24.45 21.34
N SER A 44 -15.06 -24.85 22.43
CA SER A 44 -15.26 -24.24 23.75
C SER A 44 -14.90 -22.74 23.77
N GLN A 45 -13.99 -22.31 22.91
CA GLN A 45 -13.60 -20.90 22.74
C GLN A 45 -14.31 -20.18 21.57
N GLY A 46 -15.38 -20.76 21.01
CA GLY A 46 -16.23 -20.12 19.99
C GLY A 46 -15.76 -20.30 18.54
N GLY A 47 -14.96 -21.33 18.28
CA GLY A 47 -14.56 -21.78 16.94
C GLY A 47 -15.23 -23.07 16.52
N LYS A 48 -14.60 -23.80 15.61
CA LYS A 48 -15.11 -25.09 15.10
C LYS A 48 -14.18 -26.28 15.34
N PHE A 49 -12.93 -26.05 15.74
CA PHE A 49 -11.98 -27.13 15.98
C PHE A 49 -12.37 -27.92 17.25
N PRO A 50 -12.33 -29.26 17.27
CA PRO A 50 -12.62 -30.05 18.46
C PRO A 50 -11.71 -29.70 19.63
N ASP A 51 -12.24 -29.72 20.85
CA ASP A 51 -11.44 -29.45 22.05
C ASP A 51 -10.49 -30.62 22.39
N ASP A 52 -10.83 -31.83 21.92
CA ASP A 52 -10.24 -33.12 22.30
C ASP A 52 -9.46 -33.82 21.17
N ASP A 53 -8.81 -33.05 20.29
CA ASP A 53 -7.97 -33.57 19.20
C ASP A 53 -6.55 -32.94 19.19
N PRO A 54 -5.70 -33.25 20.20
CA PRO A 54 -4.36 -32.66 20.32
C PRO A 54 -3.40 -33.13 19.22
N GLU A 55 -3.56 -34.35 18.72
CA GLU A 55 -2.71 -34.90 17.66
C GLU A 55 -2.87 -34.08 16.37
N ARG A 56 -4.11 -33.89 15.91
CA ARG A 56 -4.39 -33.07 14.73
C ARG A 56 -4.03 -31.61 14.97
N ALA A 57 -4.25 -31.07 16.18
CA ALA A 57 -3.81 -29.71 16.49
C ALA A 57 -2.30 -29.54 16.27
N ARG A 58 -1.48 -30.49 16.75
CA ARG A 58 -0.02 -30.47 16.55
C ARG A 58 0.37 -30.55 15.09
N GLU A 59 -0.30 -31.37 14.29
CA GLU A 59 -0.10 -31.44 12.84
C GLU A 59 -0.37 -30.09 12.15
N LEU A 60 -1.50 -29.45 12.45
CA LEU A 60 -1.85 -28.17 11.84
C LEU A 60 -0.92 -27.03 12.28
N TYR A 61 -0.54 -26.98 13.57
CA TYR A 61 0.49 -26.04 14.04
C TYR A 61 1.86 -26.31 13.38
N ARG A 62 2.24 -27.57 13.16
CA ARG A 62 3.48 -27.93 12.46
C ARG A 62 3.49 -27.34 11.05
N VAL A 63 2.40 -27.50 10.30
CA VAL A 63 2.27 -26.94 8.95
C VAL A 63 2.40 -25.42 8.99
N ALA A 64 1.67 -24.74 9.87
CA ALA A 64 1.72 -23.28 10.00
C ALA A 64 3.14 -22.77 10.31
N LEU A 65 3.83 -23.38 11.27
CA LEU A 65 5.20 -23.01 11.64
C LEU A 65 6.20 -23.26 10.50
N ARG A 66 6.09 -24.40 9.80
CA ARG A 66 6.96 -24.72 8.65
C ARG A 66 6.69 -23.82 7.44
N MET A 67 5.46 -23.35 7.27
CA MET A 67 5.06 -22.42 6.22
C MET A 67 5.26 -20.95 6.61
N GLY A 68 5.99 -20.70 7.71
CA GLY A 68 6.57 -19.41 8.05
C GLY A 68 5.56 -18.36 8.49
N PHE A 69 4.47 -18.73 9.17
CA PHE A 69 3.56 -17.75 9.76
C PHE A 69 4.30 -16.79 10.69
N ASP A 70 3.97 -15.50 10.61
CA ASP A 70 4.54 -14.46 11.47
C ASP A 70 4.03 -14.59 12.90
N PHE A 71 2.75 -14.99 13.05
CA PHE A 71 2.11 -15.23 14.33
C PHE A 71 1.33 -16.54 14.37
N VAL A 72 1.32 -17.19 15.53
CA VAL A 72 0.37 -18.26 15.89
C VAL A 72 -0.45 -17.84 17.10
N ASP A 73 -1.75 -18.09 17.05
CA ASP A 73 -2.66 -17.96 18.20
C ASP A 73 -2.73 -19.31 18.90
N LEU A 74 -2.27 -19.36 20.16
CA LEU A 74 -2.19 -20.55 21.01
C LEU A 74 -3.07 -20.34 22.24
N GLU A 75 -4.07 -21.20 22.40
CA GLU A 75 -5.04 -21.10 23.49
C GLU A 75 -4.43 -21.47 24.85
N LEU A 76 -4.80 -20.73 25.90
CA LEU A 76 -4.47 -21.12 27.29
C LEU A 76 -5.05 -22.49 27.64
N THR A 77 -6.18 -22.87 27.04
CA THR A 77 -6.82 -24.17 27.25
C THR A 77 -6.22 -25.30 26.43
N ALA A 78 -5.24 -25.01 25.56
CA ALA A 78 -4.61 -26.04 24.74
C ALA A 78 -3.91 -27.09 25.64
N PRO A 79 -3.98 -28.39 25.29
CA PRO A 79 -3.25 -29.43 26.01
C PRO A 79 -1.75 -29.14 26.08
N GLN A 80 -1.10 -29.53 27.19
CA GLN A 80 0.31 -29.20 27.43
C GLN A 80 1.23 -29.69 26.30
N GLU A 81 0.95 -30.86 25.70
CA GLU A 81 1.73 -31.38 24.58
C GLU A 81 1.66 -30.50 23.32
N VAL A 82 0.54 -29.80 23.10
CA VAL A 82 0.38 -28.84 21.98
C VAL A 82 1.18 -27.59 22.30
N LYS A 83 1.08 -27.08 23.54
CA LYS A 83 1.87 -25.92 24.01
C LYS A 83 3.37 -26.18 23.86
N ASP A 84 3.85 -27.30 24.40
CA ASP A 84 5.26 -27.71 24.34
C ASP A 84 5.74 -27.83 22.89
N PHE A 85 4.92 -28.43 22.02
CA PHE A 85 5.24 -28.53 20.60
C PHE A 85 5.39 -27.15 19.94
N VAL A 86 4.41 -26.27 20.09
CA VAL A 86 4.46 -24.92 19.49
C VAL A 86 5.65 -24.13 20.02
N LEU A 87 5.84 -24.10 21.34
CA LEU A 87 6.90 -23.32 21.98
C LEU A 87 8.31 -23.82 21.64
N SER A 88 8.50 -25.13 21.44
CA SER A 88 9.79 -25.69 21.02
C SER A 88 10.07 -25.54 19.52
N HIS A 89 9.04 -25.32 18.69
CA HIS A 89 9.18 -25.24 17.22
C HIS A 89 8.94 -23.85 16.63
N ARG A 90 8.51 -22.86 17.43
CA ARG A 90 8.11 -21.53 16.96
C ARG A 90 9.21 -20.74 16.24
N LYS A 91 10.48 -20.92 16.62
CA LYS A 91 11.61 -20.12 16.10
C LYS A 91 11.30 -18.61 16.12
N MET A 92 11.21 -17.96 14.96
CA MET A 92 10.92 -16.53 14.82
C MET A 92 9.42 -16.19 14.85
N CYS A 93 8.54 -17.19 14.87
CA CYS A 93 7.09 -16.98 14.94
C CYS A 93 6.69 -16.46 16.32
N ALA A 94 5.95 -15.36 16.36
CA ALA A 94 5.40 -14.80 17.60
C ALA A 94 4.13 -15.57 18.04
N VAL A 95 4.00 -15.79 19.34
CA VAL A 95 2.89 -16.49 19.97
C VAL A 95 1.94 -15.48 20.59
N ILE A 96 0.70 -15.50 20.10
CA ILE A 96 -0.44 -14.83 20.72
C ILE A 96 -1.07 -15.84 21.69
N ALA A 97 -0.78 -15.70 22.99
CA ALA A 97 -1.39 -16.53 24.02
C ALA A 97 -2.82 -16.04 24.28
N SER A 98 -3.83 -16.89 23.98
CA SER A 98 -5.22 -16.44 23.92
C SER A 98 -6.18 -17.18 24.84
N HIS A 99 -7.16 -16.46 25.35
CA HIS A 99 -8.31 -17.02 26.05
C HIS A 99 -9.59 -16.26 25.69
N HIS A 100 -10.67 -17.00 25.49
CA HIS A 100 -12.00 -16.48 25.18
C HIS A 100 -12.99 -17.09 26.17
N ASP A 101 -13.86 -16.23 26.70
CA ASP A 101 -15.02 -16.62 27.50
C ASP A 101 -16.30 -16.37 26.69
N PRO A 102 -16.66 -17.24 25.73
CA PRO A 102 -17.84 -17.03 24.89
C PRO A 102 -19.17 -17.17 25.64
N LYS A 103 -19.16 -17.79 26.82
CA LYS A 103 -20.36 -17.93 27.66
C LYS A 103 -20.58 -16.71 28.54
N GLY A 104 -19.57 -15.83 28.69
CA GLY A 104 -19.65 -14.67 29.57
C GLY A 104 -19.78 -15.11 31.03
N GLU A 105 -19.07 -16.16 31.41
CA GLU A 105 -19.02 -16.67 32.78
C GLU A 105 -18.16 -15.78 33.70
N LEU A 106 -17.21 -15.01 33.13
CA LEU A 106 -16.32 -14.11 33.86
C LEU A 106 -16.73 -12.63 33.70
N SER A 107 -16.62 -11.88 34.79
CA SER A 107 -16.78 -10.43 34.85
C SER A 107 -15.44 -9.72 34.95
N TRP A 108 -15.24 -8.63 34.21
CA TRP A 108 -14.03 -7.80 34.33
C TRP A 108 -13.93 -7.04 35.66
N ASP A 109 -15.05 -6.90 36.37
CA ASP A 109 -15.16 -6.21 37.66
C ASP A 109 -15.11 -7.22 38.81
N GLU A 110 -16.06 -8.16 38.83
CA GLU A 110 -16.23 -9.11 39.94
C GLU A 110 -15.17 -10.23 39.92
N ASP A 111 -14.67 -10.61 38.74
CA ASP A 111 -13.69 -11.68 38.56
C ASP A 111 -12.33 -11.14 38.06
N GLU A 112 -11.96 -9.91 38.46
CA GLU A 112 -10.70 -9.28 38.06
C GLU A 112 -9.47 -10.15 38.42
N GLU A 113 -9.51 -10.85 39.56
CA GLU A 113 -8.46 -11.76 40.01
C GLU A 113 -8.26 -12.94 39.04
N GLU A 114 -9.35 -13.51 38.53
CA GLU A 114 -9.30 -14.64 37.60
C GLU A 114 -8.79 -14.19 36.23
N TRP A 115 -9.25 -13.03 35.72
CA TRP A 115 -8.65 -12.41 34.54
C TRP A 115 -7.16 -12.09 34.74
N GLY A 116 -6.79 -11.67 35.95
CA GLY A 116 -5.40 -11.50 36.36
C GLY A 116 -4.61 -12.79 36.26
N ARG A 117 -5.13 -13.90 36.79
CA ARG A 117 -4.51 -15.23 36.70
C ARG A 117 -4.32 -15.66 35.24
N LEU A 118 -5.33 -15.50 34.41
CA LEU A 118 -5.27 -15.82 32.97
C LEU A 118 -4.25 -14.93 32.24
N PHE A 119 -4.16 -13.66 32.60
CA PHE A 119 -3.15 -12.74 32.07
C PHE A 119 -1.72 -13.19 32.44
N GLU A 120 -1.51 -13.56 33.72
CA GLU A 120 -0.22 -14.05 34.22
C GLU A 120 0.21 -15.34 33.53
N GLU A 121 -0.74 -16.25 33.28
CA GLU A 121 -0.50 -17.46 32.51
C GLU A 121 -0.13 -17.12 31.06
N ALA A 122 -0.89 -16.25 30.40
CA ALA A 122 -0.64 -15.86 29.01
C ALA A 122 0.72 -15.20 28.81
N ARG A 123 1.11 -14.28 29.68
CA ARG A 123 2.41 -13.59 29.59
C ARG A 123 3.60 -14.51 29.89
N SER A 124 3.38 -15.66 30.50
CA SER A 124 4.47 -16.59 30.85
C SER A 124 5.13 -17.22 29.61
N TYR A 125 4.41 -17.26 28.48
CA TYR A 125 4.92 -17.83 27.23
C TYR A 125 4.52 -17.09 25.95
N GLY A 126 3.49 -16.23 26.00
CA GLY A 126 3.06 -15.43 24.85
C GLY A 126 3.88 -14.16 24.70
N ASP A 127 4.27 -13.83 23.47
CA ASP A 127 4.83 -12.50 23.17
C ASP A 127 3.72 -11.44 23.07
N ILE A 128 2.47 -11.88 22.89
CA ILE A 128 1.26 -11.06 22.89
C ILE A 128 0.21 -11.76 23.74
N VAL A 129 -0.42 -11.03 24.66
CA VAL A 129 -1.56 -11.54 25.45
C VAL A 129 -2.87 -11.16 24.77
N LYS A 130 -3.79 -12.13 24.64
CA LYS A 130 -5.12 -11.91 24.05
C LYS A 130 -6.24 -12.46 24.93
N LEU A 131 -7.00 -11.57 25.55
CA LEU A 131 -8.11 -11.94 26.45
C LEU A 131 -9.43 -11.39 25.90
N VAL A 132 -10.44 -12.25 25.77
CA VAL A 132 -11.72 -11.87 25.15
C VAL A 132 -12.88 -12.31 26.02
N GLY A 133 -13.62 -11.33 26.56
CA GLY A 133 -14.84 -11.56 27.36
C GLY A 133 -16.12 -11.30 26.57
N VAL A 134 -17.24 -11.18 27.28
CA VAL A 134 -18.56 -10.81 26.74
C VAL A 134 -19.09 -9.61 27.51
N ALA A 135 -19.52 -8.56 26.81
CA ALA A 135 -20.19 -7.42 27.45
C ALA A 135 -21.69 -7.70 27.56
N LYS A 136 -22.20 -7.67 28.80
CA LYS A 136 -23.63 -7.75 29.13
C LYS A 136 -24.22 -6.35 29.36
N LYS A 137 -23.40 -5.39 29.79
CA LYS A 137 -23.73 -3.97 30.00
C LYS A 137 -22.59 -3.07 29.49
N SER A 138 -22.85 -1.77 29.33
CA SER A 138 -21.87 -0.85 28.74
C SER A 138 -20.62 -0.71 29.61
N GLU A 139 -20.82 -0.72 30.93
CA GLU A 139 -19.78 -0.58 31.96
C GLU A 139 -18.73 -1.69 31.88
N ASP A 140 -19.08 -2.87 31.34
CA ASP A 140 -18.13 -3.97 31.14
C ASP A 140 -16.97 -3.58 30.22
N ASN A 141 -17.18 -2.61 29.32
CA ASN A 141 -16.11 -2.06 28.49
C ASN A 141 -15.19 -1.11 29.28
N ASP A 142 -15.73 -0.40 30.27
CA ASP A 142 -14.97 0.51 31.13
C ASP A 142 -14.10 -0.28 32.11
N TYR A 143 -14.65 -1.34 32.71
CA TYR A 143 -13.89 -2.27 33.54
C TYR A 143 -12.76 -2.96 32.75
N LEU A 144 -13.06 -3.43 31.53
CA LEU A 144 -12.02 -3.98 30.63
C LEU A 144 -10.93 -2.94 30.33
N LYS A 145 -11.32 -1.67 30.08
CA LYS A 145 -10.37 -0.58 29.82
C LYS A 145 -9.48 -0.31 31.04
N ALA A 146 -10.05 -0.33 32.24
CA ALA A 146 -9.31 -0.18 33.50
C ALA A 146 -8.33 -1.34 33.72
N PHE A 147 -8.78 -2.58 33.53
CA PHE A 147 -7.94 -3.78 33.57
C PHE A 147 -6.76 -3.66 32.60
N LYS A 148 -7.04 -3.35 31.32
CA LYS A 148 -6.00 -3.21 30.29
C LYS A 148 -4.98 -2.12 30.64
N LYS A 149 -5.45 -0.99 31.17
CA LYS A 149 -4.58 0.12 31.62
C LYS A 149 -3.65 -0.35 32.74
N SER A 150 -4.19 -0.99 33.77
CA SER A 150 -3.41 -1.55 34.89
C SER A 150 -2.32 -2.51 34.41
N ARG A 151 -2.64 -3.46 33.52
CA ARG A 151 -1.65 -4.40 32.98
C ARG A 151 -0.56 -3.71 32.15
N ARG A 152 -0.90 -2.68 31.37
CA ARG A 152 0.08 -1.89 30.60
C ARG A 152 1.02 -1.08 31.50
N GLU A 153 0.54 -0.57 32.64
CA GLU A 153 1.37 0.13 33.61
C GLU A 153 2.38 -0.81 34.30
N MET A 154 1.97 -2.06 34.57
CA MET A 154 2.87 -3.09 35.13
C MET A 154 3.84 -3.69 34.09
N TYR A 155 3.39 -3.85 32.85
CA TYR A 155 4.15 -4.50 31.77
C TYR A 155 4.14 -3.63 30.50
N PRO A 156 4.89 -2.51 30.48
CA PRO A 156 4.82 -1.51 29.39
C PRO A 156 5.24 -2.05 28.02
N ASP A 157 6.15 -3.03 28.01
CA ASP A 157 6.68 -3.63 26.78
C ASP A 157 5.87 -4.84 26.28
N LEU A 158 4.86 -5.29 27.03
CA LEU A 158 4.03 -6.44 26.67
C LEU A 158 2.78 -5.99 25.91
N PRO A 159 2.60 -6.34 24.62
CA PRO A 159 1.41 -6.00 23.87
C PRO A 159 0.19 -6.81 24.34
N VAL A 160 -0.95 -6.13 24.52
CA VAL A 160 -2.20 -6.72 25.00
C VAL A 160 -3.35 -6.42 24.04
N ILE A 161 -4.01 -7.49 23.60
CA ILE A 161 -5.27 -7.48 22.89
C ILE A 161 -6.37 -7.83 23.90
N ALA A 162 -7.26 -6.88 24.22
CA ALA A 162 -8.37 -7.12 25.14
C ALA A 162 -9.66 -6.52 24.58
N MET A 163 -10.72 -7.31 24.51
CA MET A 163 -12.03 -6.86 24.01
C MET A 163 -13.17 -7.73 24.51
N ASN A 164 -14.38 -7.19 24.36
CA ASN A 164 -15.64 -7.87 24.60
C ASN A 164 -16.33 -8.27 23.29
N MET A 165 -16.96 -9.43 23.32
CA MET A 165 -17.90 -9.89 22.29
C MET A 165 -19.30 -9.31 22.52
N GLY A 166 -20.17 -9.48 21.52
CA GLY A 166 -21.54 -8.96 21.54
C GLY A 166 -21.64 -7.52 21.04
N ASP A 167 -22.87 -7.07 20.76
CA ASP A 167 -23.10 -5.72 20.23
C ASP A 167 -22.72 -4.61 21.23
N ILE A 168 -22.97 -4.84 22.52
CA ILE A 168 -22.56 -3.93 23.62
C ILE A 168 -21.02 -3.84 23.69
N GLY A 169 -20.32 -4.92 23.34
CA GLY A 169 -18.87 -4.99 23.37
C GLY A 169 -18.16 -4.21 22.26
N LYS A 170 -18.88 -3.66 21.26
CA LYS A 170 -18.28 -2.97 20.10
C LYS A 170 -17.31 -1.86 20.50
N MET A 171 -17.62 -1.10 21.55
CA MET A 171 -16.75 0.00 21.98
C MET A 171 -15.37 -0.50 22.45
N SER A 172 -15.31 -1.65 23.13
CA SER A 172 -14.01 -2.23 23.52
C SER A 172 -13.12 -2.57 22.32
N ARG A 173 -13.72 -2.92 21.16
CA ARG A 173 -12.98 -3.16 19.91
C ARG A 173 -12.41 -1.85 19.36
N VAL A 174 -13.20 -0.77 19.41
CA VAL A 174 -12.76 0.57 19.01
C VAL A 174 -11.60 1.04 19.87
N THR A 175 -11.69 0.90 21.19
CA THR A 175 -10.68 1.39 22.15
C THR A 175 -9.52 0.43 22.38
N ASN A 176 -9.52 -0.77 21.79
CA ASN A 176 -8.43 -1.73 21.97
C ASN A 176 -7.09 -1.22 21.37
N GLY A 177 -7.11 -0.60 20.20
CA GLY A 177 -5.92 -0.07 19.52
C GLY A 177 -5.03 -1.16 18.89
N PHE A 178 -4.21 -1.84 19.70
CA PHE A 178 -3.21 -2.79 19.21
C PHE A 178 -3.83 -4.08 18.65
N MET A 179 -3.55 -4.39 17.38
CA MET A 179 -3.95 -5.62 16.68
C MET A 179 -5.44 -6.01 16.87
N THR A 180 -6.35 -5.03 16.87
CA THR A 180 -7.79 -5.31 16.95
C THR A 180 -8.23 -6.24 15.80
N PRO A 181 -8.81 -7.42 16.07
CA PRO A 181 -9.41 -8.26 15.04
C PRO A 181 -10.63 -7.55 14.43
N VAL A 182 -10.60 -7.38 13.11
CA VAL A 182 -11.63 -6.71 12.33
C VAL A 182 -12.32 -7.67 11.36
N SER A 183 -13.49 -7.25 10.88
CA SER A 183 -14.19 -7.89 9.75
C SER A 183 -14.07 -7.04 8.47
N HIS A 184 -14.62 -7.53 7.37
CA HIS A 184 -14.74 -6.77 6.13
C HIS A 184 -16.07 -7.13 5.45
N PRO A 185 -16.81 -6.16 4.85
CA PRO A 185 -18.11 -6.44 4.22
C PRO A 185 -18.09 -7.50 3.12
N ALA A 186 -16.95 -7.65 2.42
CA ALA A 186 -16.78 -8.68 1.39
C ALA A 186 -16.60 -10.11 1.94
N LEU A 187 -16.44 -10.29 3.25
CA LEU A 187 -16.36 -11.63 3.84
C LEU A 187 -17.78 -12.21 3.99
N PRO A 188 -17.98 -13.52 3.74
CA PRO A 188 -19.31 -14.15 3.77
C PRO A 188 -19.93 -14.18 5.17
N SER A 189 -19.10 -14.05 6.22
CA SER A 189 -19.55 -14.06 7.61
C SER A 189 -18.58 -13.29 8.49
N LYS A 190 -19.09 -12.67 9.56
CA LYS A 190 -18.26 -12.17 10.66
C LYS A 190 -17.77 -13.35 11.51
N ALA A 191 -16.51 -13.34 11.91
CA ALA A 191 -15.90 -14.43 12.67
C ALA A 191 -16.31 -14.48 14.15
N ALA A 192 -16.92 -13.40 14.67
CA ALA A 192 -17.55 -13.33 15.99
C ALA A 192 -18.67 -12.27 16.02
N PRO A 193 -19.70 -12.41 16.88
CA PRO A 193 -20.73 -11.39 17.08
C PRO A 193 -20.15 -10.03 17.50
N GLY A 194 -20.72 -8.94 16.97
CA GLY A 194 -20.26 -7.58 17.26
C GLY A 194 -18.95 -7.16 16.56
N GLN A 195 -18.41 -7.95 15.63
CA GLN A 195 -17.25 -7.53 14.85
C GLN A 195 -17.57 -6.29 13.99
N VAL A 196 -16.62 -5.37 13.98
CA VAL A 196 -16.59 -4.12 13.20
C VAL A 196 -15.43 -4.18 12.22
N SER A 197 -15.54 -3.47 11.12
CA SER A 197 -14.47 -3.33 10.13
C SER A 197 -13.42 -2.32 10.60
N ALA A 198 -12.23 -2.35 9.98
CA ALA A 198 -11.18 -1.38 10.27
C ALA A 198 -11.62 0.06 9.95
N ALA A 199 -12.43 0.24 8.89
CA ALA A 199 -12.97 1.54 8.51
C ALA A 199 -13.99 2.06 9.54
N GLU A 200 -14.91 1.20 10.00
CA GLU A 200 -15.87 1.58 11.05
C GLU A 200 -15.17 1.97 12.37
N ILE A 201 -14.12 1.22 12.78
CA ILE A 201 -13.32 1.58 13.96
C ILE A 201 -12.72 2.97 13.80
N ARG A 202 -12.00 3.22 12.69
CA ARG A 202 -11.36 4.52 12.45
C ARG A 202 -12.36 5.65 12.38
N HIS A 203 -13.54 5.41 11.81
CA HIS A 203 -14.60 6.41 11.75
C HIS A 203 -15.08 6.80 13.14
N VAL A 204 -15.35 5.82 14.01
CA VAL A 204 -15.73 6.10 15.41
C VAL A 204 -14.60 6.83 16.14
N LEU A 205 -13.35 6.37 15.99
CA LEU A 205 -12.18 7.05 16.57
C LEU A 205 -12.05 8.51 16.10
N GLY A 206 -12.40 8.80 14.84
CA GLY A 206 -12.46 10.16 14.31
C GLY A 206 -13.57 11.00 14.96
N ILE A 207 -14.76 10.44 15.16
CA ILE A 207 -15.88 11.12 15.82
C ILE A 207 -15.55 11.47 17.28
N VAL A 208 -14.92 10.54 18.01
CA VAL A 208 -14.60 10.74 19.43
C VAL A 208 -13.27 11.48 19.65
N GLY A 209 -12.57 11.87 18.59
CA GLY A 209 -11.35 12.70 18.65
C GLY A 209 -10.05 11.94 18.94
N GLU A 210 -10.07 10.61 18.99
CA GLU A 210 -8.88 9.76 19.15
C GLU A 210 -8.03 9.72 17.86
N ILE A 211 -8.67 9.89 16.70
CA ILE A 211 -7.99 10.23 15.44
C ILE A 211 -8.36 11.69 15.12
N PRO A 212 -7.51 12.67 15.44
CA PRO A 212 -7.83 14.07 15.15
C PRO A 212 -7.89 14.31 13.63
N ALA A 213 -8.87 15.11 13.20
CA ALA A 213 -8.95 15.57 11.82
C ALA A 213 -7.68 16.35 11.44
N LYS A 214 -7.25 16.18 10.18
CA LYS A 214 -6.05 16.82 9.62
C LYS A 214 -6.39 17.37 8.25
N ASN A 215 -5.73 18.46 7.90
CA ASN A 215 -5.87 19.17 6.64
C ASN A 215 -4.73 18.78 5.69
N PHE A 216 -5.11 18.32 4.51
CA PHE A 216 -4.23 18.01 3.40
C PHE A 216 -4.53 18.95 2.24
N CYS A 217 -3.54 19.19 1.39
CA CYS A 217 -3.77 20.01 0.20
C CYS A 217 -2.83 19.65 -0.95
N ILE A 218 -3.15 20.20 -2.13
CA ILE A 218 -2.21 20.29 -3.24
C ILE A 218 -1.70 21.73 -3.38
N PHE A 219 -0.38 21.89 -3.36
CA PHE A 219 0.32 23.14 -3.65
C PHE A 219 0.76 23.21 -5.11
N GLY A 220 0.56 24.36 -5.76
CA GLY A 220 1.05 24.65 -7.11
C GLY A 220 0.07 25.53 -7.89
N LYS A 221 0.34 25.79 -9.17
CA LYS A 221 -0.58 26.54 -10.05
C LYS A 221 -0.35 26.20 -11.53
N PRO A 222 -1.44 25.97 -12.32
CA PRO A 222 -2.84 25.84 -11.90
C PRO A 222 -3.14 24.46 -11.26
N VAL A 223 -3.97 24.43 -10.21
CA VAL A 223 -4.34 23.16 -9.52
C VAL A 223 -5.84 22.90 -9.48
N THR A 224 -6.69 23.86 -9.83
CA THR A 224 -8.15 23.76 -9.80
C THR A 224 -8.74 22.56 -10.56
N HIS A 225 -8.05 22.06 -11.60
CA HIS A 225 -8.47 20.88 -12.35
C HIS A 225 -7.80 19.57 -11.92
N SER A 226 -7.02 19.59 -10.84
CA SER A 226 -6.37 18.39 -10.32
C SER A 226 -7.41 17.38 -9.83
N ARG A 227 -7.15 16.09 -10.08
CA ARG A 227 -7.96 14.98 -9.56
C ARG A 227 -7.50 14.53 -8.17
N SER A 228 -6.42 15.10 -7.61
CA SER A 228 -5.91 14.73 -6.29
C SER A 228 -6.94 14.90 -5.16
N PRO A 229 -7.71 16.00 -5.07
CA PRO A 229 -8.74 16.11 -4.02
C PRO A 229 -9.85 15.06 -4.15
N ALA A 230 -10.29 14.73 -5.37
CA ALA A 230 -11.28 13.69 -5.58
C ALA A 230 -10.76 12.32 -5.11
N LEU A 231 -9.52 11.98 -5.48
CA LEU A 231 -8.85 10.77 -5.04
C LEU A 231 -8.73 10.71 -3.50
N GLN A 232 -8.07 11.69 -2.90
CA GLN A 232 -7.70 11.62 -1.48
C GLN A 232 -8.92 11.69 -0.56
N ASN A 233 -9.91 12.54 -0.86
CA ASN A 233 -11.15 12.58 -0.09
C ASN A 233 -11.96 11.28 -0.21
N THR A 234 -11.98 10.65 -1.39
CA THR A 234 -12.62 9.32 -1.55
C THR A 234 -11.91 8.30 -0.67
N LEU A 235 -10.58 8.26 -0.67
CA LEU A 235 -9.81 7.31 0.14
C LEU A 235 -9.93 7.57 1.64
N PHE A 236 -10.00 8.83 2.10
CA PHE A 236 -10.28 9.14 3.51
C PHE A 236 -11.65 8.60 3.92
N LYS A 237 -12.68 8.81 3.09
CA LYS A 237 -14.03 8.27 3.33
C LYS A 237 -14.04 6.74 3.38
N GLU A 238 -13.48 6.08 2.36
CA GLU A 238 -13.43 4.61 2.26
C GLU A 238 -12.68 3.96 3.42
N THR A 239 -11.66 4.63 3.94
CA THR A 239 -10.87 4.13 5.07
C THR A 239 -11.42 4.55 6.42
N GLY A 240 -12.46 5.38 6.48
CA GLY A 240 -13.06 5.90 7.71
C GLY A 240 -12.24 6.97 8.42
N LEU A 241 -11.31 7.63 7.72
CA LEU A 241 -10.48 8.70 8.29
C LEU A 241 -11.19 10.06 8.23
N PRO A 242 -11.05 10.91 9.27
CA PRO A 242 -11.77 12.19 9.39
C PRO A 242 -11.03 13.35 8.69
N HIS A 243 -10.11 13.05 7.77
CA HIS A 243 -9.26 14.05 7.15
C HIS A 243 -9.96 14.72 5.95
N HIS A 244 -9.47 15.91 5.59
CA HIS A 244 -9.95 16.64 4.42
C HIS A 244 -8.78 17.00 3.51
N TYR A 245 -9.00 16.90 2.20
CA TYR A 245 -8.04 17.30 1.17
C TYR A 245 -8.59 18.45 0.31
N GLY A 246 -7.90 19.59 0.33
CA GLY A 246 -8.26 20.81 -0.40
C GLY A 246 -7.29 21.22 -1.50
N PHE A 247 -7.58 22.36 -2.13
CA PHE A 247 -6.68 23.05 -3.05
C PHE A 247 -5.97 24.19 -2.32
N HIS A 248 -4.70 24.42 -2.64
CA HIS A 248 -4.00 25.65 -2.29
C HIS A 248 -3.19 26.13 -3.49
N GLU A 249 -3.77 27.05 -4.26
CA GLU A 249 -3.17 27.52 -5.51
C GLU A 249 -2.13 28.62 -5.23
N THR A 250 -0.86 28.37 -5.56
CA THR A 250 0.25 29.32 -5.39
C THR A 250 1.40 29.01 -6.36
N GLU A 251 2.15 30.04 -6.74
CA GLU A 251 3.34 29.94 -7.60
C GLU A 251 4.64 29.99 -6.78
N GLN A 252 4.56 30.32 -5.49
CA GLN A 252 5.72 30.57 -4.64
C GLN A 252 5.63 29.80 -3.33
N ALA A 253 6.78 29.30 -2.86
CA ALA A 253 6.92 28.69 -1.54
C ALA A 253 7.18 29.80 -0.49
N ASP A 254 6.17 30.62 -0.24
CA ASP A 254 6.26 31.83 0.58
C ASP A 254 6.05 31.56 2.08
N GLU A 255 6.00 32.64 2.87
CA GLU A 255 5.74 32.57 4.31
C GLU A 255 4.33 32.07 4.66
N GLU A 256 3.36 32.13 3.74
CA GLU A 256 2.04 31.52 3.95
C GLU A 256 2.12 29.99 3.85
N VAL A 257 2.75 29.47 2.78
CA VAL A 257 3.02 28.03 2.63
C VAL A 257 3.78 27.50 3.83
N LYS A 258 4.82 28.22 4.27
CA LYS A 258 5.62 27.85 5.45
C LYS A 258 4.80 27.80 6.73
N LYS A 259 3.89 28.75 6.96
CA LYS A 259 2.97 28.71 8.12
C LYS A 259 2.01 27.53 8.04
N MET A 260 1.47 27.26 6.85
CA MET A 260 0.50 26.18 6.63
C MET A 260 1.11 24.81 6.90
N ILE A 261 2.29 24.51 6.34
CA ILE A 261 2.93 23.19 6.53
C ILE A 261 3.43 22.95 7.97
N ARG A 262 3.49 24.01 8.79
CA ARG A 262 3.88 23.93 10.22
C ARG A 262 2.68 24.03 11.18
N ALA A 263 1.45 24.11 10.66
CA ALA A 263 0.26 24.17 11.48
C ALA A 263 0.01 22.83 12.20
N PRO A 264 -0.50 22.81 13.44
CA PRO A 264 -0.72 21.56 14.19
C PRO A 264 -1.70 20.59 13.52
N ASP A 265 -2.60 21.09 12.69
CA ASP A 265 -3.60 20.35 11.93
C ASP A 265 -3.12 19.95 10.53
N PHE A 266 -1.90 20.29 10.12
CA PHE A 266 -1.32 19.86 8.85
C PHE A 266 -1.11 18.35 8.83
N GLY A 267 -1.74 17.67 7.87
CA GLY A 267 -1.61 16.23 7.66
C GLY A 267 -0.58 15.84 6.60
N GLY A 268 -0.27 16.75 5.68
CA GLY A 268 0.59 16.49 4.53
C GLY A 268 0.11 17.23 3.29
N ALA A 269 0.95 17.25 2.24
CA ALA A 269 0.58 17.92 0.99
C ALA A 269 1.16 17.23 -0.22
N SER A 270 0.41 17.24 -1.33
CA SER A 270 0.99 17.03 -2.65
C SER A 270 1.57 18.35 -3.16
N VAL A 271 2.65 18.28 -3.93
CA VAL A 271 3.30 19.44 -4.54
C VAL A 271 3.40 19.21 -6.04
N THR A 272 2.93 20.18 -6.81
CA THR A 272 3.03 20.16 -8.27
C THR A 272 3.75 21.41 -8.79
N ILE A 273 3.83 21.55 -10.12
CA ILE A 273 4.43 22.70 -10.80
C ILE A 273 3.80 24.01 -10.26
N PRO A 274 4.59 25.07 -10.01
CA PRO A 274 6.05 25.17 -10.19
C PRO A 274 6.90 24.75 -8.96
N LEU A 275 6.28 24.32 -7.86
CA LEU A 275 6.88 24.30 -6.53
C LEU A 275 7.75 23.08 -6.17
N LYS A 276 7.87 22.09 -7.07
CA LYS A 276 8.53 20.80 -6.76
C LYS A 276 9.99 20.91 -6.32
N LEU A 277 10.65 22.04 -6.60
CA LEU A 277 12.02 22.35 -6.15
C LEU A 277 12.00 23.42 -5.05
N ASP A 278 11.21 24.48 -5.26
CA ASP A 278 11.23 25.68 -4.40
C ASP A 278 10.71 25.43 -2.98
N ILE A 279 9.94 24.36 -2.76
CA ILE A 279 9.47 24.00 -1.41
C ILE A 279 10.55 23.28 -0.58
N MET A 280 11.58 22.69 -1.21
CA MET A 280 12.60 21.89 -0.52
C MET A 280 13.27 22.63 0.65
N PRO A 281 13.63 23.93 0.57
CA PRO A 281 14.25 24.66 1.67
C PRO A 281 13.35 24.87 2.90
N LEU A 282 12.03 24.65 2.78
CA LEU A 282 11.09 24.78 3.90
C LEU A 282 10.97 23.49 4.73
N LEU A 283 11.50 22.38 4.22
CA LEU A 283 11.41 21.06 4.83
C LEU A 283 12.67 20.74 5.64
N ASP A 284 12.52 19.88 6.64
CA ASP A 284 13.63 19.48 7.51
C ASP A 284 14.47 18.38 6.86
N GLU A 285 13.81 17.48 6.14
CA GLU A 285 14.44 16.33 5.51
C GLU A 285 13.92 16.10 4.10
N ILE A 286 14.76 15.52 3.25
CA ILE A 286 14.36 15.02 1.92
C ILE A 286 14.81 13.56 1.84
N ASP A 287 13.92 12.69 1.37
CA ASP A 287 14.22 11.26 1.21
C ASP A 287 15.29 11.02 0.11
N GLY A 288 15.90 9.82 0.13
CA GLY A 288 16.94 9.45 -0.83
C GLY A 288 16.50 9.59 -2.29
N PRO A 289 15.38 8.97 -2.70
CA PRO A 289 14.83 9.11 -4.04
C PRO A 289 14.58 10.57 -4.47
N ALA A 290 13.94 11.41 -3.65
CA ALA A 290 13.68 12.81 -4.01
C ALA A 290 14.95 13.65 -4.09
N LYS A 291 15.99 13.35 -3.30
CA LYS A 291 17.32 13.97 -3.44
C LYS A 291 17.95 13.62 -4.79
N MET A 292 17.95 12.33 -5.16
CA MET A 292 18.50 11.86 -6.44
C MET A 292 17.74 12.44 -7.63
N ILE A 293 16.40 12.41 -7.58
CA ILE A 293 15.52 13.02 -8.58
C ILE A 293 15.63 14.55 -8.55
N GLY A 294 16.09 15.14 -7.45
CA GLY A 294 16.20 16.58 -7.20
C GLY A 294 14.88 17.33 -7.40
N ALA A 295 13.77 16.70 -7.02
CA ALA A 295 12.43 17.26 -7.00
C ALA A 295 11.57 16.38 -6.09
N LEU A 296 10.62 16.99 -5.37
CA LEU A 296 9.64 16.29 -4.55
C LEU A 296 8.22 16.63 -5.00
N ASN A 297 7.27 15.75 -4.71
CA ASN A 297 5.85 15.98 -4.98
C ASN A 297 4.97 15.68 -3.74
N THR A 298 5.58 15.36 -2.59
CA THR A 298 4.87 14.90 -1.39
C THR A 298 5.57 15.41 -0.14
N VAL A 299 4.83 16.07 0.74
CA VAL A 299 5.29 16.51 2.07
C VAL A 299 4.57 15.66 3.12
N VAL A 300 5.34 15.09 4.04
CA VAL A 300 4.84 14.21 5.10
C VAL A 300 5.32 14.74 6.45
N PRO A 301 4.41 15.10 7.36
CA PRO A 301 4.74 15.35 8.76
C PRO A 301 4.90 14.03 9.51
N PHE A 302 5.92 13.92 10.34
CA PHE A 302 6.05 12.83 11.31
C PHE A 302 6.55 13.38 12.64
N GLU A 303 6.31 12.63 13.72
CA GLU A 303 6.79 12.98 15.04
C GLU A 303 8.27 12.60 15.16
N GLY A 304 9.11 13.60 15.42
CA GLY A 304 10.53 13.42 15.67
C GLY A 304 10.82 12.85 17.07
N PRO A 305 12.06 12.43 17.34
CA PRO A 305 12.44 11.84 18.62
C PRO A 305 12.22 12.74 19.84
N ASP A 306 12.18 14.06 19.64
CA ASP A 306 11.94 15.07 20.67
C ASP A 306 10.47 15.51 20.77
N GLY A 307 9.55 14.79 20.10
CA GLY A 307 8.13 15.12 20.03
C GLY A 307 7.80 16.29 19.10
N LYS A 308 8.78 16.86 18.39
CA LYS A 308 8.52 17.93 17.41
C LYS A 308 8.14 17.35 16.05
N THR A 309 7.27 18.05 15.33
CA THR A 309 6.92 17.70 13.96
C THR A 309 8.11 17.96 13.02
N VAL A 310 8.58 16.89 12.37
CA VAL A 310 9.57 16.94 11.30
C VAL A 310 8.84 16.78 9.97
N LEU A 311 9.15 17.65 9.01
CA LEU A 311 8.61 17.58 7.66
C LEU A 311 9.63 16.93 6.72
N ARG A 312 9.25 15.80 6.11
CA ARG A 312 10.05 15.13 5.09
C ARG A 312 9.42 15.23 3.71
N GLY A 313 10.25 15.57 2.74
CA GLY A 313 9.94 15.60 1.32
C GLY A 313 10.19 14.24 0.65
N TYR A 314 9.22 13.78 -0.14
CA TYR A 314 9.26 12.54 -0.91
C TYR A 314 8.90 12.79 -2.37
N ASN A 315 9.34 11.90 -3.25
CA ASN A 315 8.89 11.83 -4.63
C ASN A 315 8.14 10.52 -4.87
N THR A 316 6.85 10.63 -5.17
CA THR A 316 5.97 9.50 -5.49
C THR A 316 5.64 9.42 -6.99
N ASP A 317 6.12 10.36 -7.82
CA ASP A 317 5.92 10.33 -9.27
C ASP A 317 6.54 9.05 -9.86
N TRP A 318 7.79 8.76 -9.48
CA TRP A 318 8.49 7.56 -9.97
C TRP A 318 7.77 6.28 -9.54
N GLN A 319 7.22 6.23 -8.32
CA GLN A 319 6.46 5.08 -7.83
C GLN A 319 5.16 4.90 -8.61
N GLY A 320 4.47 6.01 -8.94
CA GLY A 320 3.30 6.00 -9.80
C GLY A 320 3.61 5.49 -11.21
N MET A 321 4.75 5.89 -11.78
CA MET A 321 5.22 5.39 -13.08
C MET A 321 5.51 3.89 -13.03
N VAL A 322 6.24 3.41 -12.02
CA VAL A 322 6.54 1.98 -11.81
C VAL A 322 5.26 1.17 -11.71
N LEU A 323 4.29 1.60 -10.91
CA LEU A 323 3.02 0.89 -10.76
C LEU A 323 2.23 0.86 -12.07
N ALA A 324 2.13 1.99 -12.77
CA ALA A 324 1.43 2.08 -14.04
C ALA A 324 2.05 1.17 -15.13
N LEU A 325 3.39 1.13 -15.21
CA LEU A 325 4.11 0.27 -16.14
C LEU A 325 3.95 -1.22 -15.79
N ARG A 326 4.09 -1.61 -14.51
CA ARG A 326 3.88 -2.99 -14.05
C ARG A 326 2.47 -3.49 -14.33
N ASN A 327 1.45 -2.66 -14.08
CA ASN A 327 0.05 -2.99 -14.38
C ASN A 327 -0.20 -3.14 -15.90
N ALA A 328 0.63 -2.50 -16.73
CA ALA A 328 0.59 -2.65 -18.17
C ALA A 328 1.41 -3.85 -18.71
N GLY A 329 2.04 -4.62 -17.81
CA GLY A 329 2.87 -5.80 -18.14
C GLY A 329 4.36 -5.51 -18.31
N ALA A 330 4.80 -4.26 -18.15
CA ALA A 330 6.20 -3.89 -18.17
C ALA A 330 6.80 -4.06 -16.76
N HIS A 331 7.30 -5.25 -16.45
CA HIS A 331 7.83 -5.56 -15.12
C HIS A 331 9.28 -5.08 -14.90
N GLY A 332 10.06 -5.02 -15.99
CA GLY A 332 11.51 -4.86 -15.93
C GLY A 332 12.20 -6.09 -15.32
N SER A 333 13.50 -6.22 -15.54
CA SER A 333 14.29 -7.31 -14.97
C SER A 333 15.75 -6.90 -14.87
N THR A 334 16.41 -7.23 -13.76
CA THR A 334 17.87 -7.07 -13.65
C THR A 334 18.62 -8.19 -14.39
N SER A 335 17.95 -9.30 -14.69
CA SER A 335 18.53 -10.45 -15.40
C SER A 335 18.46 -10.33 -16.92
N GLN A 336 17.47 -9.59 -17.43
CA GLN A 336 17.30 -9.27 -18.85
C GLN A 336 17.47 -7.76 -18.98
N GLN A 337 18.65 -7.30 -19.40
CA GLN A 337 18.94 -5.87 -19.57
C GLN A 337 18.21 -5.33 -20.82
N GLU A 338 16.92 -5.10 -20.66
CA GLU A 338 16.10 -4.44 -21.67
C GLU A 338 16.30 -2.93 -21.62
N ALA A 339 16.24 -2.28 -22.77
CA ALA A 339 16.39 -0.84 -22.85
C ALA A 339 15.08 -0.09 -22.55
N GLY A 340 15.20 1.11 -21.98
CA GLY A 340 14.10 2.04 -21.76
C GLY A 340 14.32 3.38 -22.47
N MET A 341 13.29 4.20 -22.58
CA MET A 341 13.36 5.54 -23.17
C MET A 341 12.59 6.58 -22.33
N VAL A 342 13.13 7.79 -22.22
CA VAL A 342 12.45 8.97 -21.69
C VAL A 342 12.37 10.04 -22.77
N VAL A 343 11.17 10.59 -22.97
CA VAL A 343 10.90 11.67 -23.94
C VAL A 343 10.62 12.96 -23.17
N GLY A 344 11.53 13.93 -23.25
CA GLY A 344 11.48 15.22 -22.57
C GLY A 344 12.63 15.45 -21.58
N GLY A 345 12.80 16.69 -21.12
CA GLY A 345 13.90 17.12 -20.26
C GLY A 345 13.47 18.00 -19.08
N GLY A 346 12.24 17.80 -18.58
CA GLY A 346 11.68 18.53 -17.44
C GLY A 346 11.89 17.82 -16.09
N GLY A 347 11.30 18.34 -15.01
CA GLY A 347 11.34 17.70 -13.69
C GLY A 347 10.77 16.27 -13.68
N THR A 348 9.69 16.04 -14.43
CA THR A 348 9.09 14.71 -14.60
C THR A 348 10.04 13.72 -15.30
N ALA A 349 10.92 14.19 -16.19
CA ALA A 349 11.90 13.33 -16.86
C ALA A 349 12.92 12.75 -15.87
N ARG A 350 13.30 13.52 -14.83
CA ARG A 350 14.20 13.04 -13.78
C ARG A 350 13.58 11.88 -12.99
N ALA A 351 12.30 11.99 -12.65
CA ALA A 351 11.55 10.92 -12.01
C ALA A 351 11.38 9.69 -12.93
N ALA A 352 11.21 9.91 -14.24
CA ALA A 352 11.12 8.84 -15.23
C ALA A 352 12.44 8.06 -15.38
N LEU A 353 13.58 8.75 -15.42
CA LEU A 353 14.90 8.11 -15.43
C LEU A 353 15.11 7.26 -14.18
N TYR A 354 14.76 7.81 -13.00
CA TYR A 354 14.81 7.08 -11.73
C TYR A 354 13.90 5.83 -11.77
N ALA A 355 12.65 5.97 -12.21
CA ALA A 355 11.70 4.86 -12.32
C ALA A 355 12.24 3.72 -13.21
N LEU A 356 12.76 4.04 -14.40
CA LEU A 356 13.27 3.02 -15.33
C LEU A 356 14.51 2.31 -14.78
N LYS A 357 15.42 3.05 -14.14
CA LYS A 357 16.60 2.48 -13.48
C LYS A 357 16.22 1.53 -12.34
N GLU A 358 15.29 1.93 -11.47
CA GLU A 358 14.78 1.08 -10.37
C GLU A 358 14.07 -0.19 -10.88
N MET A 359 13.46 -0.13 -12.07
CA MET A 359 12.88 -1.30 -12.72
C MET A 359 13.92 -2.21 -13.41
N GLY A 360 15.18 -1.79 -13.49
CA GLY A 360 16.27 -2.56 -14.07
C GLY A 360 16.51 -2.33 -15.57
N TYR A 361 15.88 -1.32 -16.18
CA TYR A 361 16.12 -1.01 -17.59
C TYR A 361 17.50 -0.36 -17.79
N SER A 362 18.25 -0.86 -18.76
CA SER A 362 19.57 -0.35 -19.15
C SER A 362 19.93 -0.89 -20.54
N PRO A 363 20.37 -0.04 -21.50
CA PRO A 363 20.52 1.41 -21.40
C PRO A 363 19.18 2.17 -21.27
N ILE A 364 19.26 3.44 -20.85
CA ILE A 364 18.11 4.36 -20.89
C ILE A 364 18.37 5.45 -21.92
N TYR A 365 17.58 5.48 -22.98
CA TYR A 365 17.67 6.51 -24.01
C TYR A 365 16.91 7.76 -23.60
N LEU A 366 17.49 8.94 -23.83
CA LEU A 366 16.88 10.23 -23.52
C LEU A 366 16.72 11.03 -24.81
N VAL A 367 15.50 11.50 -25.07
CA VAL A 367 15.16 12.28 -26.28
C VAL A 367 14.52 13.61 -25.86
N GLY A 368 14.89 14.72 -26.50
CA GLY A 368 14.18 15.98 -26.31
C GLY A 368 14.74 17.13 -27.15
N ARG A 369 14.06 18.28 -27.10
CA ARG A 369 14.31 19.42 -27.99
C ARG A 369 15.66 20.12 -27.77
N ASN A 370 16.07 20.30 -26.52
CA ASN A 370 17.24 21.12 -26.16
C ASN A 370 18.38 20.23 -25.69
N LYS A 371 19.42 20.07 -26.53
CA LYS A 371 20.53 19.15 -26.30
C LYS A 371 21.36 19.54 -25.09
N GLU A 372 21.62 20.84 -24.91
CA GLU A 372 22.42 21.36 -23.79
C GLU A 372 21.75 21.06 -22.45
N LYS A 373 20.44 21.29 -22.35
CA LYS A 373 19.65 21.02 -21.15
C LYS A 373 19.61 19.53 -20.82
N LEU A 374 19.51 18.66 -21.83
CA LEU A 374 19.52 17.21 -21.63
C LEU A 374 20.91 16.71 -21.22
N ALA A 375 21.98 17.30 -21.75
CA ALA A 375 23.34 17.00 -21.33
C ALA A 375 23.56 17.38 -19.85
N THR A 376 23.09 18.56 -19.43
CA THR A 376 23.10 18.96 -18.00
C THR A 376 22.29 17.99 -17.14
N LEU A 377 21.09 17.62 -17.56
CA LEU A 377 20.25 16.65 -16.83
C LEU A 377 20.95 15.29 -16.72
N THR A 378 21.55 14.80 -17.79
CA THR A 378 22.30 13.53 -17.82
C THR A 378 23.49 13.56 -16.86
N SER A 379 24.24 14.67 -16.83
CA SER A 379 25.38 14.84 -15.93
C SER A 379 25.04 14.87 -14.45
N ALA A 380 23.76 15.08 -14.10
CA ALA A 380 23.28 15.05 -12.72
C ALA A 380 23.02 13.62 -12.20
N PHE A 381 23.04 12.61 -13.08
CA PHE A 381 22.89 11.20 -12.72
C PHE A 381 24.26 10.50 -12.80
N SER A 382 24.42 9.45 -11.99
CA SER A 382 25.62 8.62 -12.00
C SER A 382 25.71 7.77 -13.27
N GLU A 383 26.94 7.40 -13.66
CA GLU A 383 27.21 6.63 -14.89
C GLU A 383 26.47 5.29 -14.96
N ASP A 384 26.15 4.70 -13.80
CA ASP A 384 25.43 3.42 -13.73
C ASP A 384 23.97 3.51 -14.24
N TYR A 385 23.40 4.71 -14.40
CA TYR A 385 22.13 4.90 -15.10
C TYR A 385 22.22 4.60 -16.61
N ASN A 386 23.44 4.59 -17.17
CA ASN A 386 23.70 4.26 -18.57
C ASN A 386 22.78 5.04 -19.54
N ILE A 387 22.76 6.36 -19.36
CA ILE A 387 21.88 7.26 -20.11
C ILE A 387 22.54 7.62 -21.44
N HIS A 388 21.84 7.38 -22.55
CA HIS A 388 22.28 7.74 -23.89
C HIS A 388 21.37 8.82 -24.47
N LEU A 389 21.93 10.01 -24.71
CA LEU A 389 21.22 11.08 -25.41
C LEU A 389 21.07 10.73 -26.90
N LEU A 390 19.85 10.75 -27.42
CA LEU A 390 19.58 10.66 -28.85
C LEU A 390 19.20 12.03 -29.39
N SER A 391 19.96 12.45 -30.40
CA SER A 391 19.99 13.79 -30.97
C SER A 391 19.64 13.83 -32.44
N THR A 392 19.71 12.70 -33.17
CA THR A 392 19.37 12.60 -34.59
C THR A 392 18.69 11.26 -34.94
N GLU A 393 18.03 11.20 -36.10
CA GLU A 393 17.41 9.98 -36.62
C GLU A 393 18.45 8.89 -36.90
N GLU A 394 19.65 9.26 -37.35
CA GLU A 394 20.74 8.32 -37.62
C GLU A 394 21.19 7.61 -36.34
N GLU A 395 21.30 8.33 -35.22
CA GLU A 395 21.64 7.75 -33.92
C GLU A 395 20.55 6.77 -33.45
N ALA A 396 19.28 7.12 -33.65
CA ALA A 396 18.15 6.26 -33.32
C ALA A 396 18.12 4.98 -34.16
N SER A 397 18.38 5.12 -35.46
CA SER A 397 18.40 4.01 -36.43
C SER A 397 19.61 3.09 -36.25
N ALA A 398 20.69 3.60 -35.65
CA ALA A 398 21.90 2.84 -35.35
C ALA A 398 21.80 1.98 -34.07
N ILE A 399 20.71 2.10 -33.30
CA ILE A 399 20.51 1.29 -32.08
C ILE A 399 20.39 -0.20 -32.46
N PRO A 400 21.24 -1.09 -31.90
CA PRO A 400 21.16 -2.53 -32.14
C PRO A 400 19.79 -3.11 -31.79
N SER A 401 19.32 -4.10 -32.55
CA SER A 401 17.98 -4.68 -32.38
C SER A 401 17.72 -5.27 -30.99
N ASP A 402 18.75 -5.79 -30.34
CA ASP A 402 18.75 -6.34 -28.98
C ASP A 402 18.80 -5.26 -27.88
N LYS A 403 19.04 -4.00 -28.26
CA LYS A 403 19.08 -2.83 -27.36
C LYS A 403 17.98 -1.82 -27.67
N GLN A 404 17.00 -2.19 -28.48
CA GLN A 404 15.85 -1.33 -28.78
C GLN A 404 15.01 -1.14 -27.51
N PRO A 405 14.55 0.10 -27.22
CA PRO A 405 13.74 0.32 -26.04
C PRO A 405 12.40 -0.42 -26.17
N VAL A 406 12.05 -1.15 -25.11
CA VAL A 406 10.76 -1.85 -24.98
C VAL A 406 9.79 -1.06 -24.10
N VAL A 407 10.30 -0.08 -23.35
CA VAL A 407 9.49 0.80 -22.53
C VAL A 407 9.85 2.25 -22.80
N ALA A 408 8.84 3.13 -22.79
CA ALA A 408 9.03 4.56 -22.96
C ALA A 408 8.19 5.34 -21.94
N ILE A 409 8.71 6.45 -21.44
CA ILE A 409 7.96 7.41 -20.61
C ILE A 409 7.99 8.79 -21.28
N GLY A 410 6.80 9.26 -21.68
CA GLY A 410 6.57 10.58 -22.23
C GLY A 410 6.40 11.63 -21.13
N THR A 411 7.15 12.73 -21.23
CA THR A 411 7.14 13.82 -20.23
C THR A 411 7.01 15.21 -20.86
N ILE A 412 6.77 15.26 -22.16
CA ILE A 412 6.51 16.51 -22.90
C ILE A 412 5.05 16.95 -22.71
N PRO A 413 4.73 18.25 -22.84
CA PRO A 413 3.33 18.71 -22.78
C PRO A 413 2.49 18.07 -23.90
N GLY A 414 1.32 17.53 -23.53
CA GLY A 414 0.44 16.82 -24.46
C GLY A 414 -0.34 17.70 -25.43
N ASP A 415 -0.44 19.00 -25.14
CA ASP A 415 -1.15 20.03 -25.91
C ASP A 415 -0.26 20.77 -26.91
N THR A 416 1.04 20.48 -26.92
CA THR A 416 2.00 21.06 -27.88
C THR A 416 2.39 20.04 -28.95
N PRO A 417 2.59 20.47 -30.21
CA PRO A 417 3.14 19.59 -31.23
C PRO A 417 4.53 19.06 -30.84
N ILE A 418 4.78 17.80 -31.17
CA ILE A 418 6.11 17.20 -31.07
C ILE A 418 7.04 17.95 -32.02
N ASP A 419 8.20 18.36 -31.52
CA ASP A 419 9.25 18.98 -32.33
C ASP A 419 9.61 18.10 -33.55
N PRO A 420 9.78 18.65 -34.77
CA PRO A 420 10.02 17.84 -35.97
C PRO A 420 11.21 16.88 -35.86
N GLY A 421 12.36 17.35 -35.37
CA GLY A 421 13.55 16.50 -35.23
C GLY A 421 13.36 15.41 -34.18
N MET A 422 12.69 15.74 -33.07
CA MET A 422 12.28 14.74 -32.08
C MET A 422 11.29 13.72 -32.66
N ARG A 423 10.37 14.16 -33.52
CA ARG A 423 9.38 13.28 -34.15
C ARG A 423 10.04 12.23 -35.06
N GLU A 424 11.06 12.61 -35.83
CA GLU A 424 11.83 11.70 -36.68
C GLU A 424 12.52 10.61 -35.84
N ILE A 425 13.20 11.00 -34.76
CA ILE A 425 13.81 10.08 -33.79
C ILE A 425 12.78 9.09 -33.24
N LEU A 426 11.62 9.59 -32.79
CA LEU A 426 10.56 8.76 -32.21
C LEU A 426 9.95 7.80 -33.23
N ILE A 427 9.76 8.24 -34.48
CA ILE A 427 9.28 7.37 -35.55
C ILE A 427 10.27 6.22 -35.79
N SER A 428 11.57 6.52 -35.87
CA SER A 428 12.60 5.50 -36.06
C SER A 428 12.54 4.43 -34.97
N ILE A 429 12.47 4.84 -33.69
CA ILE A 429 12.42 3.92 -32.54
C ILE A 429 11.11 3.12 -32.50
N PHE A 430 9.96 3.78 -32.61
CA PHE A 430 8.67 3.11 -32.44
C PHE A 430 8.38 2.13 -33.57
N SER A 431 8.89 2.39 -34.78
CA SER A 431 8.66 1.54 -35.95
C SER A 431 9.43 0.21 -35.91
N VAL A 432 10.46 0.08 -35.06
CA VAL A 432 11.23 -1.17 -34.99
C VAL A 432 10.37 -2.32 -34.46
N GLY A 433 10.32 -3.43 -35.20
CA GLY A 433 9.55 -4.61 -34.83
C GLY A 433 8.04 -4.49 -35.10
N THR A 434 7.61 -3.47 -35.86
CA THR A 434 6.25 -3.42 -36.40
C THR A 434 6.04 -4.57 -37.38
N THR A 435 5.43 -5.66 -36.92
CA THR A 435 4.82 -6.63 -37.83
C THR A 435 3.49 -6.05 -38.28
N SER A 436 3.29 -5.91 -39.59
CA SER A 436 2.02 -5.45 -40.15
C SER A 436 0.90 -6.35 -39.63
N THR A 437 0.03 -5.83 -38.78
CA THR A 437 -1.22 -6.48 -38.43
C THR A 437 -2.11 -6.48 -39.67
N ALA A 438 -1.98 -7.52 -40.49
CA ALA A 438 -3.05 -7.88 -41.40
C ALA A 438 -4.30 -8.11 -40.54
N ASN A 439 -5.34 -7.33 -40.80
CA ASN A 439 -6.68 -7.49 -40.23
C ASN A 439 -7.16 -8.94 -40.40
N VAL A 440 -6.97 -9.78 -39.39
CA VAL A 440 -7.66 -11.07 -39.28
C VAL A 440 -8.69 -10.92 -38.17
N ALA A 441 -9.93 -10.67 -38.60
CA ALA A 441 -11.19 -10.91 -37.89
C ALA A 441 -11.17 -10.80 -36.34
N GLY A 442 -11.37 -9.58 -35.84
CA GLY A 442 -12.15 -9.38 -34.60
C GLY A 442 -11.46 -9.62 -33.25
N ILE A 443 -10.17 -9.96 -33.19
CA ILE A 443 -9.40 -9.96 -31.93
C ILE A 443 -8.09 -9.22 -32.18
N ALA A 444 -7.99 -7.99 -31.70
CA ALA A 444 -6.74 -7.22 -31.73
C ALA A 444 -5.75 -7.81 -30.72
N ALA A 445 -5.07 -8.89 -31.10
CA ALA A 445 -3.93 -9.41 -30.36
C ALA A 445 -2.71 -8.48 -30.61
N THR A 446 -2.59 -7.42 -29.82
CA THR A 446 -1.37 -6.60 -29.78
C THR A 446 -0.29 -7.36 -29.00
N ASN A 447 0.35 -8.34 -29.64
CA ASN A 447 1.52 -9.07 -29.11
C ASN A 447 2.80 -8.21 -29.08
N SER A 448 2.68 -6.91 -28.80
CA SER A 448 3.84 -6.06 -28.56
C SER A 448 4.08 -6.01 -27.04
N ASN A 449 5.23 -6.54 -26.60
CA ASN A 449 5.75 -6.32 -25.24
C ASN A 449 6.16 -4.87 -24.98
N LYS A 450 5.88 -3.94 -25.93
CA LYS A 450 6.31 -2.56 -25.86
C LYS A 450 5.25 -1.65 -25.25
N VAL A 451 5.66 -0.83 -24.28
CA VAL A 451 4.76 0.01 -23.48
C VAL A 451 5.24 1.46 -23.46
N LEU A 452 4.36 2.40 -23.84
CA LEU A 452 4.56 3.82 -23.63
C LEU A 452 3.65 4.29 -22.47
N LEU A 453 4.24 4.84 -21.42
CA LEU A 453 3.53 5.63 -20.42
C LEU A 453 3.60 7.11 -20.78
N GLU A 454 2.47 7.75 -21.02
CA GLU A 454 2.38 9.19 -21.23
C GLU A 454 2.08 9.88 -19.88
N MET A 455 2.85 10.88 -19.47
CA MET A 455 2.60 11.60 -18.22
C MET A 455 1.62 12.77 -18.40
N ALA A 456 1.49 13.31 -19.61
CA ALA A 456 0.45 14.28 -19.90
C ALA A 456 -0.93 13.58 -19.95
N TYR A 457 -1.92 14.16 -19.26
CA TYR A 457 -3.29 13.63 -19.26
C TYR A 457 -4.29 14.58 -19.93
N LYS A 458 -3.80 15.64 -20.56
CA LYS A 458 -4.58 16.58 -21.37
C LYS A 458 -3.84 16.85 -22.69
N PRO A 459 -4.45 16.54 -23.84
CA PRO A 459 -5.72 15.81 -24.02
C PRO A 459 -5.62 14.34 -23.56
N ALA A 460 -6.75 13.62 -23.53
CA ALA A 460 -6.79 12.22 -23.09
C ALA A 460 -5.96 11.27 -23.97
N VAL A 461 -5.80 11.61 -25.25
CA VAL A 461 -4.93 10.91 -26.20
C VAL A 461 -4.00 11.95 -26.82
N THR A 462 -2.72 11.92 -26.45
CA THR A 462 -1.71 12.89 -26.91
C THR A 462 -1.15 12.51 -28.28
N SER A 463 -0.46 13.45 -28.92
CA SER A 463 0.26 13.18 -30.18
C SER A 463 1.32 12.10 -30.05
N LEU A 464 1.95 11.97 -28.87
CA LEU A 464 2.95 10.94 -28.59
C LEU A 464 2.31 9.56 -28.44
N MET A 465 1.17 9.48 -27.75
CA MET A 465 0.38 8.25 -27.68
C MET A 465 -0.07 7.78 -29.05
N GLN A 466 -0.60 8.68 -29.90
CA GLN A 466 -1.01 8.35 -31.27
C GLN A 466 0.17 7.80 -32.08
N LEU A 467 1.35 8.43 -31.97
CA LEU A 467 2.55 7.98 -32.66
C LEU A 467 2.93 6.55 -32.26
N ALA A 468 2.92 6.25 -30.96
CA ALA A 468 3.24 4.91 -30.46
C ALA A 468 2.18 3.87 -30.82
N GLN A 469 0.88 4.21 -30.71
CA GLN A 469 -0.23 3.33 -31.08
C GLN A 469 -0.20 2.95 -32.56
N ASN A 470 0.10 3.91 -33.45
CA ASN A 470 0.23 3.66 -34.88
C ASN A 470 1.36 2.69 -35.21
N SER A 471 2.34 2.56 -34.32
CA SER A 471 3.44 1.60 -34.40
C SER A 471 3.24 0.37 -33.51
N GLY A 472 2.01 0.11 -33.04
CA GLY A 472 1.65 -1.11 -32.32
C GLY A 472 2.04 -1.15 -30.84
N TRP A 473 2.56 -0.06 -30.26
CA TRP A 473 2.87 0.01 -28.83
C TRP A 473 1.59 0.10 -27.99
N ARG A 474 1.60 -0.55 -26.82
CA ARG A 474 0.57 -0.33 -25.81
C ARG A 474 0.81 1.02 -25.15
N THR A 475 -0.23 1.86 -25.07
CA THR A 475 -0.13 3.16 -24.38
C THR A 475 -0.87 3.15 -23.05
N VAL A 476 -0.26 3.72 -22.03
CA VAL A 476 -0.81 3.95 -20.70
C VAL A 476 -1.01 5.47 -20.51
N PRO A 477 -2.23 5.94 -20.23
CA PRO A 477 -2.49 7.37 -20.06
C PRO A 477 -2.00 7.88 -18.70
N GLY A 478 -1.66 9.18 -18.63
CA GLY A 478 -1.05 9.78 -17.44
C GLY A 478 -1.91 9.78 -16.18
N LEU A 479 -3.23 9.65 -16.33
CA LEU A 479 -4.12 9.45 -15.19
C LEU A 479 -3.80 8.16 -14.42
N GLU A 480 -3.28 7.11 -15.07
CA GLU A 480 -2.90 5.88 -14.36
C GLU A 480 -1.67 6.10 -13.47
N ALA A 481 -0.71 6.91 -13.91
CA ALA A 481 0.41 7.33 -13.07
C ALA A 481 -0.04 8.25 -11.92
N LEU A 482 -1.05 9.12 -12.15
CA LEU A 482 -1.67 9.94 -11.10
C LEU A 482 -2.33 9.08 -10.03
N VAL A 483 -3.02 8.00 -10.42
CA VAL A 483 -3.56 7.02 -9.47
C VAL A 483 -2.44 6.42 -8.62
N GLY A 484 -1.39 5.92 -9.27
CA GLY A 484 -0.27 5.31 -8.57
C GLY A 484 0.44 6.25 -7.60
N GLN A 485 0.83 7.45 -8.04
CA GLN A 485 1.48 8.42 -7.14
C GLN A 485 0.56 8.82 -5.97
N GLY A 486 -0.75 8.97 -6.20
CA GLY A 486 -1.71 9.30 -5.17
C GLY A 486 -1.92 8.18 -4.13
N ILE A 487 -1.88 6.91 -4.55
CA ILE A 487 -1.88 5.74 -3.64
C ILE A 487 -0.64 5.77 -2.73
N HIS A 488 0.53 6.03 -3.32
CA HIS A 488 1.77 6.11 -2.55
C HIS A 488 1.77 7.29 -1.56
N GLN A 489 1.23 8.44 -1.96
CA GLN A 489 1.00 9.57 -1.06
C GLN A 489 0.09 9.21 0.11
N PHE A 490 -1.06 8.60 -0.19
CA PHE A 490 -2.01 8.18 0.83
C PHE A 490 -1.37 7.20 1.83
N ARG A 491 -0.59 6.24 1.32
CA ARG A 491 0.17 5.31 2.17
C ARG A 491 1.17 6.05 3.06
N LEU A 492 1.93 6.99 2.54
CA LEU A 492 2.91 7.76 3.33
C LEU A 492 2.25 8.59 4.44
N TRP A 493 1.01 9.03 4.25
CA TRP A 493 0.29 9.84 5.25
C TRP A 493 -0.49 9.02 6.28
N THR A 494 -0.89 7.79 5.95
CA THR A 494 -1.87 7.03 6.75
C THR A 494 -1.43 5.62 7.12
N ASP A 495 -0.33 5.13 6.54
CA ASP A 495 0.12 3.73 6.55
C ASP A 495 -0.91 2.71 6.02
N ILE A 496 -1.97 3.18 5.34
CA ILE A 496 -2.99 2.33 4.72
C ILE A 496 -2.70 2.22 3.21
N VAL A 497 -2.76 0.99 2.69
CA VAL A 497 -2.66 0.72 1.25
C VAL A 497 -4.07 0.53 0.68
N PRO A 498 -4.61 1.50 -0.08
CA PRO A 498 -5.92 1.38 -0.70
C PRO A 498 -5.89 0.44 -1.91
N LEU A 499 -7.05 -0.08 -2.29
CA LEU A 499 -7.20 -0.86 -3.53
C LEU A 499 -7.01 0.05 -4.75
N TYR A 500 -6.19 -0.40 -5.69
CA TYR A 500 -5.90 0.34 -6.92
C TYR A 500 -7.17 0.72 -7.69
N GLU A 501 -8.14 -0.19 -7.78
CA GLU A 501 -9.40 0.05 -8.51
C GLU A 501 -10.23 1.18 -7.91
N VAL A 502 -10.34 1.23 -6.57
CA VAL A 502 -11.07 2.30 -5.87
C VAL A 502 -10.40 3.65 -6.11
N SER A 503 -9.06 3.69 -6.03
CA SER A 503 -8.27 4.89 -6.34
C SER A 503 -8.44 5.31 -7.80
N ARG A 504 -8.44 4.35 -8.72
CA ARG A 504 -8.61 4.58 -10.15
C ARG A 504 -9.98 5.16 -10.47
N ASP A 505 -11.04 4.57 -9.94
CA ASP A 505 -12.41 5.04 -10.17
C ASP A 505 -12.61 6.47 -9.66
N ALA A 506 -12.04 6.81 -8.50
CA ALA A 506 -12.05 8.18 -7.96
C ALA A 506 -11.36 9.18 -8.91
N VAL A 507 -10.19 8.83 -9.46
CA VAL A 507 -9.48 9.69 -10.43
C VAL A 507 -10.26 9.82 -11.73
N MET A 508 -10.85 8.73 -12.23
CA MET A 508 -11.61 8.72 -13.48
C MET A 508 -13.00 9.35 -13.36
N GLY A 509 -13.49 9.61 -12.14
CA GLY A 509 -14.83 10.16 -11.90
C GLY A 509 -15.93 9.14 -12.11
N LYS A 510 -15.62 7.85 -11.94
CA LYS A 510 -16.60 6.78 -11.91
C LYS A 510 -17.10 6.67 -10.47
N GLU A 511 -18.14 7.41 -10.12
CA GLU A 511 -18.79 7.19 -8.84
C GLU A 511 -19.50 5.83 -8.88
N LYS A 512 -19.22 4.96 -7.90
CA LYS A 512 -20.17 3.89 -7.57
C LYS A 512 -21.42 4.60 -7.08
N GLU A 513 -22.55 4.39 -7.77
CA GLU A 513 -23.85 4.64 -7.16
C GLU A 513 -23.83 3.94 -5.79
N ALA A 514 -23.97 4.72 -4.72
CA ALA A 514 -24.01 4.18 -3.38
C ALA A 514 -25.20 3.21 -3.31
N GLN A 515 -24.91 1.92 -3.10
CA GLN A 515 -25.92 0.91 -2.78
C GLN A 515 -26.33 1.01 -1.32
#